data_AF-A0A409VPR9-F1
#
_entry.id   AF-A0A409VPR9-F1
#
_cell.length_a   1.000
_cell.length_b   1.000
_cell.length_c   1.000
_cell.angle_alpha   90.00
_cell.angle_beta   90.00
_cell.angle_gamma   90.00
#
_symmetry.space_group_name_H-M   'P 1'
#
loop_
_entity.id
_entity.type
_entity.pdbx_description
1 polymer ?
#
loop_
_entity_poly.entity_id
_entity_poly.type
_entity_poly.pdbx_seq_one_letter_code
_entity_poly.pdbx_strand_id
1 'polypeptide(L)'
;MSTLCLLYLSFWTLLAQLESVYATQARVLIYSRTLGFRHDSIPTAIDVLKAKQESINVEFTSTEDPSQFTDSTLSGYDALLFLSTTGEGKVLDADGIASFQKYLNLGGNFVAIHSASDTLRNTTCYTRELGASLPLETSREFSLTSIQGSIFDYHPALQNFTVDVFGPSHPSTSMLPAQWTVQDEAYNFESDPRALGAVVVLSANESSYVDTGVRRFDQGTPHPTAWYQEKGAGIQAGGVAGRSFYTSLGHLNETWQDELFLSHVLGGISWALQSNTTRAFNSSALVGNQENNSTATSTSVGPQPTKSPQAQNNNAPGMATSYVQATIIQKLVDMLPKPFSRPSTAIIAGTLFVVVIGQVAVKLLK
;
A
#
# COMPACT_ATOMS: atom_id res chain seq x y z
N MET A 1 -33.70 35.07 24.42
CA MET A 1 -33.04 34.48 23.22
C MET A 1 -33.86 33.28 22.79
N SER A 2 -34.37 33.27 21.56
CA SER A 2 -35.32 32.24 21.11
C SER A 2 -34.62 30.90 20.89
N THR A 3 -35.34 29.81 21.12
CA THR A 3 -34.91 28.42 20.86
C THR A 3 -34.40 28.22 19.43
N LEU A 4 -34.88 29.04 18.48
CA LEU A 4 -34.39 29.09 17.10
C LEU A 4 -32.93 29.57 16.97
N CYS A 5 -32.51 30.51 17.83
CA CYS A 5 -31.14 31.06 17.83
C CYS A 5 -30.14 30.04 18.40
N LEU A 6 -30.56 29.25 19.40
CA LEU A 6 -29.76 28.14 19.95
C LEU A 6 -29.63 26.97 18.95
N LEU A 7 -30.71 26.66 18.20
CA LEU A 7 -30.67 25.63 17.16
C LEU A 7 -29.80 26.02 15.96
N TYR A 8 -29.84 27.30 15.55
CA TYR A 8 -28.95 27.83 14.52
C TYR A 8 -27.48 27.78 14.96
N LEU A 9 -27.14 28.26 16.17
CA LEU A 9 -25.77 28.16 16.68
C LEU A 9 -25.29 26.70 16.81
N SER A 10 -26.16 25.76 17.22
CA SER A 10 -25.79 24.34 17.30
C SER A 10 -25.61 23.66 15.93
N PHE A 11 -26.32 24.14 14.89
CA PHE A 11 -26.20 23.60 13.54
C PHE A 11 -24.91 24.08 12.87
N TRP A 12 -24.50 25.33 13.14
CA TRP A 12 -23.23 25.88 12.67
C TRP A 12 -22.02 25.35 13.45
N THR A 13 -22.13 25.05 14.75
CA THR A 13 -21.04 24.36 15.48
C THR A 13 -20.91 22.88 15.09
N LEU A 14 -21.99 22.21 14.69
CA LEU A 14 -21.95 20.85 14.16
C LEU A 14 -21.36 20.80 12.73
N LEU A 15 -21.62 21.82 11.90
CA LEU A 15 -20.98 21.99 10.59
C LEU A 15 -19.50 22.41 10.71
N ALA A 16 -19.13 23.21 11.73
CA ALA A 16 -17.74 23.53 12.03
C ALA A 16 -16.95 22.35 12.61
N GLN A 17 -17.60 21.34 13.20
CA GLN A 17 -16.97 20.08 13.58
C GLN A 17 -16.82 19.08 12.42
N LEU A 18 -17.43 19.37 11.27
CA LEU A 18 -17.20 18.72 9.98
C LEU A 18 -16.15 19.48 9.15
N GLU A 19 -15.52 20.52 9.71
CA GLU A 19 -14.34 21.14 9.11
C GLU A 19 -13.19 20.15 9.20
N SER A 20 -12.97 19.43 8.09
CA SER A 20 -11.63 19.09 7.64
C SER A 20 -10.80 18.31 8.68
N VAL A 21 -11.18 17.06 8.94
CA VAL A 21 -10.13 16.04 9.01
C VAL A 21 -9.61 15.92 7.58
N TYR A 22 -8.63 16.74 7.19
CA TYR A 22 -7.74 16.32 6.11
C TYR A 22 -7.16 15.01 6.63
N ALA A 23 -7.66 13.88 6.12
CA ALA A 23 -7.02 12.60 6.40
C ALA A 23 -5.59 12.78 5.91
N THR A 24 -4.62 12.71 6.83
CA THR A 24 -3.20 12.90 6.51
C THR A 24 -2.87 12.15 5.23
N GLN A 25 -2.30 12.86 4.25
CA GLN A 25 -1.98 12.26 2.96
C GLN A 25 -0.85 11.23 3.18
N ALA A 26 -1.03 10.00 2.73
CA ALA A 26 0.02 8.99 2.84
C ALA A 26 1.15 9.31 1.85
N ARG A 27 2.40 9.06 2.22
CA ARG A 27 3.55 9.33 1.36
C ARG A 27 4.16 8.04 0.85
N VAL A 28 4.38 7.94 -0.46
CA VAL A 28 5.00 6.76 -1.08
C VAL A 28 6.25 7.15 -1.85
N LEU A 29 7.36 6.47 -1.55
CA LEU A 29 8.61 6.61 -2.29
C LEU A 29 8.66 5.58 -3.41
N ILE A 30 8.51 6.05 -4.65
CA ILE A 30 8.76 5.27 -5.86
C ILE A 30 10.26 5.20 -6.10
N TYR A 31 10.81 3.99 -6.07
CA TYR A 31 12.17 3.69 -6.42
C TYR A 31 12.23 2.91 -7.73
N SER A 32 13.02 3.39 -8.70
CA SER A 32 13.04 2.83 -10.06
C SER A 32 14.44 2.64 -10.65
N ARG A 33 15.45 2.59 -9.78
CA ARG A 33 16.84 2.37 -10.20
C ARG A 33 17.01 0.99 -10.82
N THR A 34 17.70 0.94 -11.95
CA THR A 34 18.04 -0.30 -12.66
C THR A 34 19.54 -0.39 -12.86
N LEU A 35 20.12 -1.57 -12.61
CA LEU A 35 21.47 -1.95 -13.03
C LEU A 35 21.47 -3.15 -14.00
N GLY A 36 20.29 -3.66 -14.35
CA GLY A 36 20.06 -4.64 -15.41
C GLY A 36 19.27 -4.02 -16.57
N PHE A 37 18.30 -4.77 -17.10
CA PHE A 37 17.41 -4.26 -18.14
C PHE A 37 16.62 -3.04 -17.64
N ARG A 38 16.54 -2.00 -18.48
CA ARG A 38 15.78 -0.78 -18.20
C ARG A 38 14.50 -0.83 -19.01
N HIS A 39 13.36 -0.91 -18.33
CA HIS A 39 12.05 -0.89 -18.98
C HIS A 39 11.71 0.52 -19.45
N ASP A 40 11.28 0.67 -20.70
CA ASP A 40 10.84 1.95 -21.27
C ASP A 40 9.57 2.49 -20.60
N SER A 41 8.81 1.62 -19.92
CA SER A 41 7.58 1.97 -19.22
C SER A 41 7.76 2.75 -17.92
N ILE A 42 8.95 2.75 -17.31
CA ILE A 42 9.16 3.39 -15.98
C ILE A 42 8.78 4.87 -15.96
N PRO A 43 9.20 5.74 -16.91
CA PRO A 43 8.77 7.14 -16.91
C PRO A 43 7.25 7.28 -17.04
N THR A 44 6.62 6.53 -17.96
CA THR A 44 5.17 6.51 -18.14
C THR A 44 4.45 6.09 -16.86
N ALA A 45 4.93 5.04 -16.21
CA ALA A 45 4.40 4.52 -14.96
C ALA A 45 4.44 5.57 -13.84
N ILE A 46 5.58 6.27 -13.67
CA ILE A 46 5.73 7.36 -12.69
C ILE A 46 4.74 8.49 -12.98
N ASP A 47 4.63 8.90 -14.24
CA ASP A 47 3.76 10.00 -14.65
C ASP A 47 2.28 9.67 -14.40
N VAL A 48 1.81 8.48 -14.77
CA VAL A 48 0.41 8.08 -14.54
C VAL A 48 0.10 7.88 -13.05
N LEU A 49 1.04 7.34 -12.27
CA LEU A 49 0.87 7.20 -10.81
C LEU A 49 0.73 8.58 -10.15
N LYS A 50 1.62 9.53 -10.48
CA LYS A 50 1.53 10.91 -9.98
C LYS A 50 0.25 11.61 -10.44
N ALA A 51 -0.17 11.40 -11.69
CA ALA A 51 -1.42 11.96 -12.20
C ALA A 51 -2.67 11.41 -11.49
N LYS A 52 -2.59 10.24 -10.85
CA LYS A 52 -3.69 9.61 -10.10
C LYS A 52 -3.55 9.70 -8.58
N GLN A 53 -2.53 10.38 -8.06
CA GLN A 53 -2.20 10.36 -6.62
C GLN A 53 -3.35 10.83 -5.72
N GLU A 54 -4.10 11.85 -6.16
CA GLU A 54 -5.27 12.39 -5.43
C GLU A 54 -6.42 11.38 -5.34
N SER A 55 -6.54 10.47 -6.31
CA SER A 55 -7.63 9.48 -6.33
C SER A 55 -7.54 8.47 -5.18
N ILE A 56 -6.36 8.34 -4.57
CA ILE A 56 -6.10 7.44 -3.45
C ILE A 56 -5.56 8.17 -2.20
N ASN A 57 -5.60 9.51 -2.18
CA ASN A 57 -5.06 10.36 -1.11
C ASN A 57 -3.59 10.04 -0.76
N VAL A 58 -2.74 9.99 -1.79
CA VAL A 58 -1.30 9.70 -1.68
C VAL A 58 -0.46 10.82 -2.29
N GLU A 59 0.69 11.10 -1.71
CA GLU A 59 1.79 11.87 -2.31
C GLU A 59 2.86 10.90 -2.83
N PHE A 60 3.12 10.90 -4.15
CA PHE A 60 4.20 10.10 -4.72
C PHE A 60 5.46 10.93 -4.92
N THR A 61 6.55 10.52 -4.25
CA THR A 61 7.91 11.01 -4.55
C THR A 61 8.66 9.92 -5.32
N SER A 62 9.39 10.28 -6.38
CA SER A 62 10.14 9.31 -7.20
C SER A 62 11.64 9.56 -7.14
N THR A 63 12.44 8.51 -7.06
CA THR A 63 13.90 8.58 -7.12
C THR A 63 14.53 7.36 -7.81
N GLU A 64 15.70 7.55 -8.37
CA GLU A 64 16.63 6.48 -8.81
C GLU A 64 17.98 6.58 -8.05
N ASP A 65 18.07 7.50 -7.09
CA ASP A 65 19.27 7.75 -6.29
C ASP A 65 19.28 6.85 -5.04
N PRO A 66 20.22 5.88 -4.94
CA PRO A 66 20.30 4.97 -3.81
C PRO A 66 20.68 5.68 -2.50
N SER A 67 21.26 6.89 -2.56
CA SER A 67 21.59 7.66 -1.36
C SER A 67 20.37 8.12 -0.56
N GLN A 68 19.17 8.01 -1.15
CA GLN A 68 17.90 8.25 -0.46
C GLN A 68 17.53 7.12 0.52
N PHE A 69 18.16 5.95 0.46
CA PHE A 69 17.88 4.83 1.37
C PHE A 69 18.63 4.99 2.69
N THR A 70 18.21 5.97 3.47
CA THR A 70 18.68 6.22 4.83
C THR A 70 17.53 6.12 5.82
N ASP A 71 17.81 5.80 7.08
CA ASP A 71 16.80 5.76 8.14
C ASP A 71 15.96 7.05 8.20
N SER A 72 16.60 8.21 8.09
CA SER A 72 15.92 9.51 8.12
C SER A 72 14.95 9.67 6.97
N THR A 73 15.36 9.31 5.75
CA THR A 73 14.52 9.48 4.57
C THR A 73 13.38 8.46 4.56
N LEU A 74 13.68 7.17 4.76
CA LEU A 74 12.67 6.11 4.69
C LEU A 74 11.61 6.25 5.80
N SER A 75 11.98 6.79 6.97
CA SER A 75 11.02 7.02 8.06
C SER A 75 9.89 8.00 7.72
N GLY A 76 10.02 8.78 6.65
CA GLY A 76 9.01 9.73 6.19
C GLY A 76 7.99 9.18 5.18
N TYR A 77 8.08 7.89 4.81
CA TYR A 77 7.23 7.26 3.80
C TYR A 77 6.41 6.10 4.37
N ASP A 78 5.11 6.13 4.11
CA ASP A 78 4.15 5.11 4.54
C ASP A 78 4.26 3.82 3.73
N ALA A 79 4.76 3.90 2.49
CA ALA A 79 5.17 2.74 1.70
C ALA A 79 6.40 3.05 0.83
N LEU A 80 7.17 2.01 0.53
CA LEU A 80 8.18 2.01 -0.53
C LEU A 80 7.62 1.24 -1.72
N LEU A 81 7.72 1.81 -2.92
CA LEU A 81 7.26 1.20 -4.17
C LEU A 81 8.46 0.98 -5.09
N PHE A 82 8.85 -0.27 -5.30
CA PHE A 82 9.90 -0.63 -6.25
C PHE A 82 9.26 -0.87 -7.62
N LEU A 83 9.51 0.05 -8.54
CA LEU A 83 8.89 0.09 -9.86
C LEU A 83 9.90 -0.36 -10.92
N SER A 84 9.75 -1.60 -11.36
CA SER A 84 10.57 -2.18 -12.44
C SER A 84 12.08 -1.98 -12.24
N THR A 85 12.53 -2.01 -10.98
CA THR A 85 13.96 -2.03 -10.65
C THR A 85 14.59 -3.30 -11.24
N THR A 86 15.91 -3.31 -11.43
CA THR A 86 16.64 -4.54 -11.84
C THR A 86 18.07 -4.54 -11.30
N GLY A 87 18.61 -5.73 -11.07
CA GLY A 87 20.03 -5.96 -10.76
C GLY A 87 20.39 -6.04 -9.27
N GLU A 88 21.69 -6.17 -9.02
CA GLU A 88 22.28 -6.42 -7.70
C GLU A 88 23.20 -5.28 -7.25
N GLY A 89 23.68 -5.35 -6.00
CA GLY A 89 24.76 -4.51 -5.51
C GLY A 89 24.35 -3.05 -5.43
N LYS A 90 24.87 -2.17 -6.32
CA LYS A 90 24.63 -0.71 -6.26
C LYS A 90 23.19 -0.27 -6.58
N VAL A 91 22.24 -1.22 -6.70
CA VAL A 91 20.81 -0.90 -6.58
C VAL A 91 20.52 -0.44 -5.16
N LEU A 92 21.05 -1.13 -4.13
CA LEU A 92 21.15 -0.65 -2.76
C LEU A 92 22.43 -1.21 -2.15
N ASP A 93 23.34 -0.33 -1.73
CA ASP A 93 24.53 -0.77 -1.01
C ASP A 93 24.19 -1.33 0.39
N ALA A 94 25.22 -1.77 1.12
CA ALA A 94 25.04 -2.41 2.42
C ALA A 94 24.30 -1.51 3.44
N ASP A 95 24.56 -0.20 3.43
CA ASP A 95 23.90 0.75 4.31
C ASP A 95 22.43 0.96 3.89
N GLY A 96 22.18 1.08 2.58
CA GLY A 96 20.82 1.14 2.04
C GLY A 96 19.99 -0.11 2.35
N ILE A 97 20.58 -1.30 2.26
CA ILE A 97 19.95 -2.56 2.66
C ILE A 97 19.66 -2.58 4.16
N ALA A 98 20.58 -2.09 4.99
CA ALA A 98 20.37 -2.01 6.44
C ALA A 98 19.22 -1.06 6.80
N SER A 99 19.14 0.11 6.16
CA SER A 99 18.02 1.04 6.33
C SER A 99 16.70 0.47 5.81
N PHE A 100 16.70 -0.24 4.67
CA PHE A 100 15.52 -0.94 4.17
C PHE A 100 15.04 -2.04 5.13
N GLN A 101 15.95 -2.88 5.63
CA GLN A 101 15.61 -3.89 6.64
C GLN A 101 15.00 -3.28 7.89
N LYS A 102 15.58 -2.17 8.38
CA LYS A 102 15.05 -1.45 9.54
C LYS A 102 13.67 -0.86 9.26
N TYR A 103 13.46 -0.30 8.06
CA TYR A 103 12.15 0.18 7.63
C TYR A 103 11.08 -0.93 7.70
N LEU A 104 11.39 -2.11 7.14
CA LEU A 104 10.49 -3.27 7.22
C LEU A 104 10.23 -3.70 8.66
N ASN A 105 11.28 -3.77 9.51
CA ASN A 105 11.15 -4.14 10.93
C ASN A 105 10.27 -3.18 11.74
N LEU A 106 10.08 -1.95 11.28
CA LEU A 106 9.29 -0.90 11.92
C LEU A 106 7.85 -0.81 11.38
N GLY A 107 7.43 -1.78 10.55
CA GLY A 107 6.07 -1.82 10.00
C GLY A 107 5.93 -1.10 8.66
N GLY A 108 7.03 -0.77 8.00
CA GLY A 108 6.99 -0.17 6.67
C GLY A 108 6.24 -1.06 5.67
N ASN A 109 5.41 -0.45 4.83
CA ASN A 109 4.69 -1.17 3.78
C ASN A 109 5.52 -1.21 2.49
N PHE A 110 5.37 -2.27 1.72
CA PHE A 110 6.15 -2.49 0.51
C PHE A 110 5.28 -2.85 -0.68
N VAL A 111 5.59 -2.26 -1.82
CA VAL A 111 4.94 -2.54 -3.10
C VAL A 111 6.03 -2.80 -4.13
N ALA A 112 5.88 -3.85 -4.92
CA ALA A 112 6.82 -4.16 -5.99
C ALA A 112 6.08 -4.48 -7.28
N ILE A 113 6.60 -3.99 -8.40
CA ILE A 113 5.93 -4.08 -9.70
C ILE A 113 6.91 -4.57 -10.76
N HIS A 114 6.45 -5.52 -11.56
CA HIS A 114 7.13 -6.08 -12.72
C HIS A 114 8.52 -6.62 -12.35
N SER A 115 9.58 -6.15 -13.02
CA SER A 115 10.95 -6.61 -12.83
C SER A 115 11.56 -6.30 -11.46
N ALA A 116 10.83 -5.68 -10.52
CA ALA A 116 11.28 -5.59 -9.13
C ALA A 116 11.60 -6.98 -8.53
N SER A 117 11.04 -8.07 -9.08
CA SER A 117 11.43 -9.45 -8.77
C SER A 117 12.79 -9.90 -9.36
N ASP A 118 13.39 -9.15 -10.28
CA ASP A 118 14.76 -9.30 -10.80
C ASP A 118 15.74 -8.31 -10.14
N THR A 119 15.50 -7.99 -8.87
CA THR A 119 16.31 -7.04 -8.08
C THR A 119 16.74 -7.68 -6.77
N LEU A 120 17.96 -7.38 -6.30
CA LEU A 120 18.45 -7.76 -4.96
C LEU A 120 18.15 -9.23 -4.58
N ARG A 121 18.28 -10.14 -5.53
CA ARG A 121 18.01 -11.59 -5.47
C ARG A 121 18.83 -12.29 -4.38
N ASN A 122 19.97 -11.71 -3.99
CA ASN A 122 20.81 -12.23 -2.91
C ASN A 122 20.51 -11.60 -1.53
N THR A 123 19.49 -10.75 -1.43
CA THR A 123 19.15 -10.01 -0.20
C THR A 123 17.92 -10.61 0.45
N THR A 124 18.11 -11.42 1.49
CA THR A 124 17.05 -12.20 2.15
C THR A 124 15.82 -11.40 2.58
N CYS A 125 16.02 -10.20 3.14
CA CYS A 125 14.88 -9.39 3.58
C CYS A 125 14.02 -8.94 2.40
N TYR A 126 14.65 -8.49 1.32
CA TYR A 126 13.99 -8.05 0.10
C TYR A 126 13.24 -9.20 -0.59
N THR A 127 13.92 -10.34 -0.79
CA THR A 127 13.32 -11.46 -1.50
C THR A 127 12.17 -12.07 -0.70
N ARG A 128 12.28 -12.21 0.62
CA ARG A 128 11.17 -12.66 1.47
C ARG A 128 10.01 -11.67 1.48
N GLU A 129 10.28 -10.37 1.48
CA GLU A 129 9.24 -9.33 1.38
C GLU A 129 8.49 -9.39 0.04
N LEU A 130 9.17 -9.77 -1.04
CA LEU A 130 8.56 -10.12 -2.33
C LEU A 130 7.77 -11.43 -2.32
N GLY A 131 7.99 -12.33 -1.35
CA GLY A 131 7.36 -13.66 -1.31
C GLY A 131 8.28 -14.80 -1.75
N ALA A 132 9.59 -14.63 -1.73
CA ALA A 132 10.55 -15.71 -1.98
C ALA A 132 10.84 -16.53 -0.72
N SER A 133 10.54 -17.84 -0.75
CA SER A 133 10.85 -18.76 0.34
C SER A 133 12.22 -19.38 0.16
N LEU A 134 13.02 -19.45 1.23
CA LEU A 134 14.29 -20.20 1.21
C LEU A 134 14.07 -21.64 0.69
N PRO A 135 15.03 -22.20 -0.06
CA PRO A 135 14.97 -23.60 -0.47
C PRO A 135 14.70 -24.50 0.74
N LEU A 136 13.77 -25.45 0.59
CA LEU A 136 13.64 -26.56 1.53
C LEU A 136 14.98 -27.32 1.53
N GLU A 137 15.56 -27.57 2.71
CA GLU A 137 16.92 -28.12 2.93
C GLU A 137 17.15 -29.58 2.44
N THR A 138 16.69 -29.97 1.24
CA THR A 138 16.69 -31.39 0.83
C THR A 138 17.71 -31.80 -0.22
N SER A 139 18.48 -30.88 -0.82
CA SER A 139 19.58 -31.27 -1.73
C SER A 139 20.95 -30.88 -1.17
N ARG A 140 21.71 -31.90 -0.74
CA ARG A 140 23.03 -31.88 -0.08
C ARG A 140 24.20 -31.27 -0.88
N GLU A 141 23.95 -30.51 -1.92
CA GLU A 141 24.97 -29.81 -2.70
C GLU A 141 24.43 -28.45 -3.16
N PHE A 142 23.88 -27.70 -2.21
CA PHE A 142 23.31 -26.40 -2.46
C PHE A 142 24.24 -25.33 -1.90
N SER A 143 24.85 -24.56 -2.80
CA SER A 143 25.64 -23.39 -2.45
C SER A 143 24.77 -22.43 -1.64
N LEU A 144 25.29 -21.94 -0.51
CA LEU A 144 24.66 -20.96 0.39
C LEU A 144 24.38 -19.58 -0.26
N THR A 145 24.41 -19.49 -1.58
CA THR A 145 24.33 -18.25 -2.36
C THR A 145 23.09 -18.13 -3.25
N SER A 146 22.26 -19.17 -3.37
CA SER A 146 21.04 -19.10 -4.18
C SER A 146 19.80 -19.10 -3.29
N ILE A 147 19.37 -17.91 -2.85
CA ILE A 147 18.00 -17.76 -2.34
C ILE A 147 17.08 -18.02 -3.53
N GLN A 148 16.31 -19.11 -3.49
CA GLN A 148 15.24 -19.35 -4.44
C GLN A 148 14.02 -18.54 -3.97
N GLY A 149 13.27 -17.93 -4.88
CA GLY A 149 11.83 -17.83 -4.64
C GLY A 149 10.96 -17.10 -5.64
N SER A 150 9.97 -16.28 -5.24
CA SER A 150 9.19 -15.41 -6.16
C SER A 150 10.02 -14.30 -6.84
N ILE A 151 11.31 -14.57 -6.97
CA ILE A 151 12.33 -13.95 -7.78
C ILE A 151 12.10 -14.41 -9.21
N PHE A 152 12.30 -13.49 -10.14
CA PHE A 152 12.20 -13.76 -11.56
C PHE A 152 13.20 -14.85 -12.03
N ASP A 153 12.70 -15.86 -12.74
CA ASP A 153 13.51 -16.88 -13.43
C ASP A 153 13.64 -16.56 -14.93
N TYR A 154 12.52 -16.60 -15.65
CA TYR A 154 12.43 -16.23 -17.07
C TYR A 154 10.98 -15.89 -17.45
N HIS A 155 10.77 -15.42 -18.67
CA HIS A 155 9.44 -15.33 -19.29
C HIS A 155 9.53 -15.77 -20.77
N PRO A 156 8.44 -16.29 -21.37
CA PRO A 156 8.37 -16.43 -22.83
C PRO A 156 8.33 -15.05 -23.51
N ALA A 157 8.41 -15.01 -24.84
CA ALA A 157 8.31 -13.75 -25.56
C ALA A 157 7.02 -13.00 -25.21
N LEU A 158 7.10 -11.66 -25.17
CA LEU A 158 5.97 -10.77 -24.97
C LEU A 158 4.83 -11.12 -25.92
N GLN A 159 3.65 -11.39 -25.38
CA GLN A 159 2.50 -11.86 -26.15
C GLN A 159 1.19 -11.60 -25.38
N ASN A 160 0.06 -11.85 -26.04
CA ASN A 160 -1.22 -11.82 -25.36
C ASN A 160 -1.42 -13.09 -24.54
N PHE A 161 -1.94 -12.95 -23.33
CA PHE A 161 -2.36 -14.07 -22.50
C PHE A 161 -3.52 -13.68 -21.59
N THR A 162 -4.23 -14.68 -21.09
CA THR A 162 -5.32 -14.51 -20.13
C THR A 162 -4.77 -14.60 -18.71
N VAL A 163 -5.15 -13.65 -17.88
CA VAL A 163 -4.97 -13.66 -16.44
C VAL A 163 -6.31 -13.99 -15.79
N ASP A 164 -6.35 -15.08 -15.03
CA ASP A 164 -7.52 -15.46 -14.25
C ASP A 164 -7.48 -14.74 -12.88
N VAL A 165 -8.59 -14.08 -12.53
CA VAL A 165 -8.78 -13.47 -11.21
C VAL A 165 -9.33 -14.54 -10.28
N PHE A 166 -8.57 -14.86 -9.22
CA PHE A 166 -8.98 -15.88 -8.27
C PHE A 166 -8.57 -15.51 -6.84
N GLY A 167 -9.01 -16.29 -5.86
CA GLY A 167 -8.77 -16.01 -4.45
C GLY A 167 -9.82 -15.08 -3.82
N PRO A 168 -9.53 -14.51 -2.63
CA PRO A 168 -10.46 -13.63 -1.94
C PRO A 168 -10.64 -12.31 -2.68
N SER A 169 -11.79 -11.65 -2.46
CA SER A 169 -12.00 -10.28 -2.93
C SER A 169 -10.93 -9.36 -2.37
N HIS A 170 -10.25 -8.61 -3.24
CA HIS A 170 -9.14 -7.75 -2.89
C HIS A 170 -9.26 -6.41 -3.65
N PRO A 171 -8.88 -5.26 -3.07
CA PRO A 171 -9.01 -3.96 -3.76
C PRO A 171 -8.31 -3.93 -5.13
N SER A 172 -7.15 -4.58 -5.26
CA SER A 172 -6.42 -4.68 -6.53
C SER A 172 -7.13 -5.51 -7.61
N THR A 173 -8.13 -6.33 -7.27
CA THR A 173 -8.83 -7.17 -8.26
C THR A 173 -10.32 -6.88 -8.37
N SER A 174 -10.85 -6.02 -7.49
CA SER A 174 -12.29 -5.71 -7.39
C SER A 174 -12.94 -5.20 -8.68
N MET A 175 -12.17 -4.54 -9.55
CA MET A 175 -12.62 -3.99 -10.82
C MET A 175 -12.37 -4.92 -12.02
N LEU A 176 -11.57 -5.97 -11.84
CA LEU A 176 -11.16 -6.83 -12.94
C LEU A 176 -12.27 -7.83 -13.30
N PRO A 177 -12.43 -8.16 -14.59
CA PRO A 177 -13.24 -9.29 -14.98
C PRO A 177 -12.63 -10.60 -14.47
N ALA A 178 -13.43 -11.66 -14.34
CA ALA A 178 -12.94 -12.97 -13.88
C ALA A 178 -11.80 -13.52 -14.74
N GLN A 179 -11.79 -13.19 -16.04
CA GLN A 179 -10.70 -13.45 -16.96
C GLN A 179 -10.33 -12.14 -17.66
N TRP A 180 -9.07 -11.77 -17.57
CA TRP A 180 -8.54 -10.50 -18.05
C TRP A 180 -7.44 -10.76 -19.08
N THR A 181 -7.66 -10.37 -20.33
CA THR A 181 -6.64 -10.50 -21.38
C THR A 181 -5.70 -9.31 -21.34
N VAL A 182 -4.40 -9.59 -21.29
CA VAL A 182 -3.32 -8.61 -21.28
C VAL A 182 -2.29 -8.92 -22.35
N GLN A 183 -1.52 -7.92 -22.76
CA GLN A 183 -0.29 -8.10 -23.53
C GLN A 183 0.89 -7.81 -22.60
N ASP A 184 1.64 -8.83 -22.22
CA ASP A 184 2.77 -8.66 -21.30
C ASP A 184 3.70 -9.89 -21.38
N GLU A 185 4.65 -9.95 -20.46
CA GLU A 185 5.54 -11.08 -20.21
C GLU A 185 4.97 -11.97 -19.09
N ALA A 186 4.64 -13.23 -19.42
CA ALA A 186 4.18 -14.20 -18.42
C ALA A 186 5.38 -14.71 -17.59
N TYR A 187 5.74 -13.96 -16.54
CA TYR A 187 6.89 -14.25 -15.67
C TYR A 187 6.80 -15.59 -14.98
N ASN A 188 7.90 -16.33 -15.00
CA ASN A 188 8.12 -17.53 -14.20
C ASN A 188 9.03 -17.23 -13.02
N PHE A 189 8.83 -17.96 -11.92
CA PHE A 189 9.46 -17.71 -10.64
C PHE A 189 10.22 -18.94 -10.11
N GLU A 190 11.18 -18.69 -9.23
CA GLU A 190 12.01 -19.74 -8.63
C GLU A 190 11.36 -20.47 -7.42
N SER A 191 10.28 -19.95 -6.84
CA SER A 191 9.44 -20.65 -5.84
C SER A 191 8.01 -20.13 -5.79
N ASP A 192 7.13 -20.88 -5.16
CA ASP A 192 5.75 -20.48 -4.85
C ASP A 192 5.69 -19.43 -3.72
N PRO A 193 5.11 -18.23 -3.94
CA PRO A 193 4.91 -17.22 -2.89
C PRO A 193 4.05 -17.72 -1.72
N ARG A 194 3.18 -18.70 -1.97
CA ARG A 194 2.29 -19.27 -0.95
C ARG A 194 3.06 -20.03 0.12
N ALA A 195 4.30 -20.46 -0.14
CA ALA A 195 5.17 -21.08 0.86
C ALA A 195 5.49 -20.15 2.05
N LEU A 196 5.37 -18.82 1.86
CA LEU A 196 5.48 -17.82 2.93
C LEU A 196 4.12 -17.35 3.47
N GLY A 197 3.02 -17.96 3.03
CA GLY A 197 1.67 -17.55 3.38
C GLY A 197 1.15 -16.36 2.58
N ALA A 198 1.79 -15.99 1.48
CA ALA A 198 1.26 -15.01 0.55
C ALA A 198 -0.06 -15.52 -0.07
N VAL A 199 -0.96 -14.58 -0.36
CA VAL A 199 -2.25 -14.86 -1.00
C VAL A 199 -2.17 -14.39 -2.45
N VAL A 200 -2.26 -15.35 -3.37
CA VAL A 200 -2.26 -15.07 -4.81
C VAL A 200 -3.67 -14.65 -5.25
N VAL A 201 -3.73 -13.56 -6.02
CA VAL A 201 -5.00 -12.95 -6.49
C VAL A 201 -5.13 -12.91 -8.00
N LEU A 202 -4.03 -13.06 -8.74
CA LEU A 202 -4.01 -13.18 -10.20
C LEU A 202 -3.15 -14.37 -10.63
N SER A 203 -3.62 -15.15 -11.61
CA SER A 203 -2.87 -16.27 -12.20
C SER A 203 -2.77 -16.13 -13.70
N ALA A 204 -1.59 -16.39 -14.26
CA ALA A 204 -1.45 -16.55 -15.71
C ALA A 204 -2.11 -17.87 -16.11
N ASN A 205 -2.93 -17.84 -17.15
CA ASN A 205 -3.55 -19.02 -17.70
C ASN A 205 -2.58 -19.66 -18.70
N GLU A 206 -1.84 -20.68 -18.27
CA GLU A 206 -0.80 -21.35 -19.07
C GLU A 206 -1.33 -21.99 -20.37
N SER A 207 -2.64 -22.16 -20.54
CA SER A 207 -3.23 -22.64 -21.80
C SER A 207 -3.45 -21.54 -22.85
N SER A 208 -3.27 -20.27 -22.47
CA SER A 208 -3.60 -19.11 -23.32
C SER A 208 -2.40 -18.47 -24.02
N TYR A 209 -1.18 -18.98 -23.78
CA TYR A 209 0.05 -18.45 -24.36
C TYR A 209 1.07 -19.56 -24.64
N VAL A 210 2.07 -19.24 -25.46
CA VAL A 210 3.12 -20.16 -25.85
C VAL A 210 4.35 -19.94 -24.98
N ASP A 211 4.72 -20.98 -24.23
CA ASP A 211 5.98 -21.05 -23.49
C ASP A 211 6.79 -22.26 -23.94
N THR A 212 7.91 -22.00 -24.62
CA THR A 212 8.86 -23.04 -25.04
C THR A 212 10.04 -23.18 -24.08
N GLY A 213 10.03 -22.44 -22.97
CA GLY A 213 11.05 -22.48 -21.94
C GLY A 213 11.05 -23.79 -21.15
N VAL A 214 12.16 -24.05 -20.45
CA VAL A 214 12.28 -25.20 -19.55
C VAL A 214 12.02 -24.71 -18.13
N ARG A 215 10.92 -25.13 -17.51
CA ARG A 215 10.62 -24.84 -16.10
C ARG A 215 11.59 -25.60 -15.20
N ARG A 216 12.50 -24.86 -14.54
CA ARG A 216 13.52 -25.42 -13.63
C ARG A 216 13.09 -25.43 -12.17
N PHE A 217 12.11 -24.62 -11.84
CA PHE A 217 11.66 -24.38 -10.48
C PHE A 217 10.16 -24.63 -10.34
N ASP A 218 9.72 -24.91 -9.11
CA ASP A 218 8.32 -25.04 -8.76
C ASP A 218 7.80 -23.71 -8.18
N GLN A 219 7.17 -22.92 -9.03
CA GLN A 219 6.48 -21.68 -8.66
C GLN A 219 5.07 -21.91 -8.10
N GLY A 220 4.64 -23.17 -7.98
CA GLY A 220 3.31 -23.54 -7.58
C GLY A 220 2.25 -23.37 -8.67
N THR A 221 1.05 -23.87 -8.35
CA THR A 221 -0.14 -23.81 -9.20
C THR A 221 -1.36 -23.36 -8.38
N PRO A 222 -2.24 -22.49 -8.90
CA PRO A 222 -2.18 -21.80 -10.20
C PRO A 222 -0.94 -20.89 -10.36
N HIS A 223 -0.49 -20.66 -11.60
CA HIS A 223 0.71 -19.86 -11.93
C HIS A 223 0.60 -18.44 -11.36
N PRO A 224 1.35 -18.08 -10.30
CA PRO A 224 1.17 -16.79 -9.63
C PRO A 224 1.59 -15.60 -10.51
N THR A 225 0.75 -14.57 -10.60
CA THR A 225 1.03 -13.33 -11.37
C THR A 225 0.94 -12.09 -10.48
N ALA A 226 0.06 -12.09 -9.48
CA ALA A 226 0.02 -11.05 -8.45
C ALA A 226 -0.41 -11.64 -7.11
N TRP A 227 0.15 -11.13 -6.03
CA TRP A 227 -0.11 -11.61 -4.68
C TRP A 227 0.14 -10.52 -3.64
N TYR A 228 -0.30 -10.82 -2.41
CA TYR A 228 -0.03 -9.97 -1.27
C TYR A 228 0.37 -10.78 -0.04
N GLN A 229 1.06 -10.13 0.90
CA GLN A 229 1.36 -10.62 2.22
C GLN A 229 0.72 -9.68 3.26
N GLU A 230 -0.26 -10.19 4.02
CA GLU A 230 -0.88 -9.42 5.12
C GLU A 230 0.14 -9.04 6.20
N LYS A 231 1.17 -9.88 6.35
CA LYS A 231 2.36 -9.64 7.17
C LYS A 231 3.59 -9.89 6.31
N GLY A 232 4.29 -8.83 5.92
CA GLY A 232 5.55 -8.89 5.18
C GLY A 232 6.56 -9.85 5.82
N ALA A 233 7.09 -10.79 5.03
CA ALA A 233 7.97 -11.84 5.52
C ALA A 233 9.46 -11.45 5.56
N GLY A 234 9.82 -10.23 5.13
CA GLY A 234 11.17 -9.69 5.13
C GLY A 234 11.66 -9.15 6.47
N ILE A 235 10.82 -9.18 7.51
CA ILE A 235 11.19 -8.72 8.85
C ILE A 235 12.12 -9.71 9.59
N GLN A 236 12.92 -9.16 10.50
CA GLN A 236 13.66 -9.91 11.50
C GLN A 236 12.76 -10.26 12.70
N ALA A 237 13.18 -11.27 13.47
CA ALA A 237 12.46 -11.68 14.68
C ALA A 237 12.28 -10.49 15.64
N GLY A 238 11.04 -10.29 16.12
CA GLY A 238 10.68 -9.18 17.00
C GLY A 238 10.32 -7.87 16.29
N GLY A 239 10.43 -7.81 14.96
CA GLY A 239 9.92 -6.69 14.16
C GLY A 239 8.39 -6.64 14.09
N VAL A 240 7.86 -5.49 13.72
CA VAL A 240 6.45 -5.30 13.34
C VAL A 240 6.39 -5.35 11.82
N ALA A 241 5.62 -6.28 11.26
CA ALA A 241 5.46 -6.39 9.81
C ALA A 241 4.41 -5.40 9.30
N GLY A 242 4.72 -4.70 8.20
CA GLY A 242 3.73 -4.03 7.37
C GLY A 242 3.09 -4.99 6.37
N ARG A 243 2.36 -4.42 5.40
CA ARG A 243 1.80 -5.17 4.27
C ARG A 243 2.71 -5.12 3.06
N SER A 244 2.66 -6.18 2.26
CA SER A 244 3.39 -6.32 1.00
C SER A 244 2.48 -6.66 -0.17
N PHE A 245 2.64 -5.98 -1.31
CA PHE A 245 1.90 -6.27 -2.55
C PHE A 245 2.85 -6.40 -3.74
N TYR A 246 2.63 -7.39 -4.60
CA TYR A 246 3.38 -7.59 -5.82
C TYR A 246 2.48 -7.90 -7.02
N THR A 247 2.85 -7.39 -8.19
CA THR A 247 2.31 -7.81 -9.49
C THR A 247 3.43 -7.91 -10.52
N SER A 248 3.43 -8.97 -11.32
CA SER A 248 4.46 -9.19 -12.35
C SER A 248 4.19 -8.47 -13.66
N LEU A 249 2.99 -7.91 -13.84
CA LEU A 249 2.60 -7.16 -15.02
C LEU A 249 3.20 -5.74 -14.99
N GLY A 250 3.29 -5.08 -16.15
CA GLY A 250 3.71 -3.68 -16.27
C GLY A 250 4.86 -3.41 -17.25
N HIS A 251 5.14 -4.31 -18.19
CA HIS A 251 6.24 -4.15 -19.14
C HIS A 251 6.06 -2.95 -20.08
N LEU A 252 4.88 -2.83 -20.69
CA LEU A 252 4.60 -1.91 -21.80
C LEU A 252 4.10 -0.54 -21.33
N ASN A 253 4.36 0.50 -22.12
CA ASN A 253 3.75 1.82 -21.91
C ASN A 253 2.22 1.75 -21.99
N GLU A 254 1.72 0.93 -22.92
CA GLU A 254 0.32 0.67 -23.17
C GLU A 254 -0.36 0.05 -21.94
N THR A 255 0.34 -0.86 -21.24
CA THR A 255 -0.16 -1.46 -19.99
C THR A 255 -0.41 -0.38 -18.94
N TRP A 256 0.46 0.62 -18.81
CA TRP A 256 0.28 1.73 -17.86
C TRP A 256 -0.81 2.75 -18.26
N GLN A 257 -1.26 2.72 -19.51
CA GLN A 257 -2.38 3.53 -20.00
C GLN A 257 -3.72 2.79 -19.94
N ASP A 258 -3.70 1.47 -19.71
CA ASP A 258 -4.90 0.67 -19.51
C ASP A 258 -5.54 0.96 -18.14
N GLU A 259 -6.83 1.29 -18.15
CA GLU A 259 -7.55 1.68 -16.94
C GLU A 259 -7.69 0.53 -15.94
N LEU A 260 -7.81 -0.73 -16.41
CA LEU A 260 -7.93 -1.89 -15.54
C LEU A 260 -6.60 -2.19 -14.84
N PHE A 261 -5.48 -2.17 -15.57
CA PHE A 261 -4.15 -2.34 -14.98
C PHE A 261 -3.81 -1.21 -14.00
N LEU A 262 -4.06 0.04 -14.37
CA LEU A 262 -3.80 1.16 -13.47
C LEU A 262 -4.65 1.06 -12.20
N SER A 263 -5.93 0.68 -12.33
CA SER A 263 -6.80 0.47 -11.17
C SER A 263 -6.33 -0.71 -10.31
N HIS A 264 -5.81 -1.79 -10.91
CA HIS A 264 -5.21 -2.92 -10.19
C HIS A 264 -4.03 -2.47 -9.33
N VAL A 265 -3.09 -1.70 -9.92
CA VAL A 265 -1.93 -1.16 -9.21
C VAL A 265 -2.35 -0.21 -8.08
N LEU A 266 -3.23 0.76 -8.36
CA LEU A 266 -3.72 1.70 -7.35
C LEU A 266 -4.45 0.98 -6.21
N GLY A 267 -5.26 -0.03 -6.52
CA GLY A 267 -5.93 -0.86 -5.52
C GLY A 267 -4.94 -1.64 -4.64
N GLY A 268 -3.84 -2.13 -5.21
CA GLY A 268 -2.75 -2.78 -4.47
C GLY A 268 -2.02 -1.82 -3.52
N ILE A 269 -1.69 -0.62 -4.01
CA ILE A 269 -1.08 0.45 -3.21
C ILE A 269 -2.01 0.88 -2.08
N SER A 270 -3.29 1.15 -2.37
CA SER A 270 -4.28 1.53 -1.36
C SER A 270 -4.45 0.44 -0.29
N TRP A 271 -4.48 -0.84 -0.70
CA TRP A 271 -4.59 -1.93 0.25
C TRP A 271 -3.36 -2.04 1.17
N ALA A 272 -2.15 -1.89 0.64
CA ALA A 272 -0.93 -1.91 1.44
C ALA A 272 -0.94 -0.76 2.46
N LEU A 273 -1.34 0.43 2.04
CA LEU A 273 -1.46 1.62 2.90
C LEU A 273 -2.60 1.52 3.94
N GLN A 274 -3.57 0.63 3.78
CA GLN A 274 -4.58 0.37 4.81
C GLN A 274 -4.08 -0.55 5.95
N SER A 275 -2.79 -0.89 5.96
CA SER A 275 -2.16 -1.55 7.10
C SER A 275 -2.33 -0.71 8.38
N ASN A 276 -2.44 -1.38 9.54
CA ASN A 276 -2.43 -0.68 10.82
C ASN A 276 -1.06 -0.05 11.15
N THR A 277 -0.03 -0.32 10.36
CA THR A 277 1.31 0.27 10.48
C THR A 277 1.52 1.52 9.62
N THR A 278 0.49 1.98 8.90
CA THR A 278 0.56 3.22 8.12
C THR A 278 0.39 4.43 9.00
N ARG A 279 1.39 5.31 9.03
CA ARG A 279 1.42 6.41 10.00
C ARG A 279 0.46 7.54 9.69
N ALA A 280 0.22 7.78 8.41
CA ALA A 280 -0.83 8.70 7.97
C ALA A 280 -2.21 8.37 8.58
N PHE A 281 -2.47 7.10 8.93
CA PHE A 281 -3.76 6.67 9.47
C PHE A 281 -3.68 6.11 10.90
N ASN A 282 -2.47 5.95 11.44
CA ASN A 282 -2.20 5.49 12.80
C ASN A 282 -0.97 6.19 13.40
N SER A 283 -1.19 7.12 14.31
CA SER A 283 -0.12 7.87 14.98
C SER A 283 0.85 7.02 15.81
N SER A 284 0.49 5.77 16.13
CA SER A 284 1.35 4.82 16.84
C SER A 284 2.31 4.06 15.91
N ALA A 285 2.17 4.19 14.59
CA ALA A 285 3.10 3.61 13.63
C ALA A 285 4.49 4.27 13.73
N LEU A 286 5.53 3.48 13.44
CA LEU A 286 6.92 3.87 13.70
C LEU A 286 7.60 4.55 12.51
N VAL A 287 7.11 4.31 11.28
CA VAL A 287 7.57 4.91 10.03
C VAL A 287 6.36 5.40 9.23
N GLY A 288 6.53 6.46 8.45
CA GLY A 288 5.48 7.06 7.62
C GLY A 288 5.26 8.55 7.87
N ASN A 289 4.35 9.15 7.11
CA ASN A 289 4.05 10.56 7.24
C ASN A 289 3.40 10.86 8.59
N GLN A 290 3.97 11.83 9.32
CA GLN A 290 3.46 12.20 10.65
C GLN A 290 2.45 13.34 10.64
N GLU A 291 2.31 14.10 9.53
CA GLU A 291 1.74 15.45 9.48
C GLU A 291 1.52 16.08 10.86
N ASN A 292 2.59 16.67 11.40
CA ASN A 292 2.43 17.56 12.54
C ASN A 292 1.59 18.76 12.08
N ASN A 293 0.36 18.87 12.58
CA ASN A 293 -0.40 20.11 12.56
C ASN A 293 0.31 21.14 13.45
N SER A 294 1.41 21.68 12.95
CA SER A 294 2.27 22.64 13.63
C SER A 294 2.73 23.67 12.62
N THR A 295 1.80 24.54 12.24
CA THR A 295 2.12 25.93 11.91
C THR A 295 2.67 26.58 13.19
N ALA A 296 3.89 26.21 13.58
CA ALA A 296 4.64 26.89 14.62
C ALA A 296 5.20 28.17 14.00
N THR A 297 4.38 29.22 14.03
CA THR A 297 4.78 30.60 13.80
C THR A 297 6.08 30.84 14.56
N SER A 298 7.18 31.07 13.83
CA SER A 298 8.47 31.39 14.42
C SER A 298 8.41 32.79 15.02
N THR A 299 8.10 32.91 16.30
CA THR A 299 8.44 34.10 17.07
C THR A 299 9.85 33.93 17.63
N SER A 300 10.78 34.66 17.02
CA SER A 300 12.16 34.82 17.48
C SER A 300 12.17 35.39 18.91
N VAL A 301 12.74 34.66 19.86
CA VAL A 301 13.08 35.19 21.18
C VAL A 301 14.60 35.20 21.32
N GLY A 302 15.17 36.40 21.41
CA GLY A 302 16.60 36.62 21.68
C GLY A 302 17.00 36.29 23.13
N PRO A 303 18.30 36.17 23.43
CA PRO A 303 18.77 35.53 24.67
C PRO A 303 19.03 36.52 25.82
N GLN A 304 18.69 36.11 27.06
CA GLN A 304 19.42 36.29 28.34
C GLN A 304 18.47 36.35 29.58
N PRO A 305 18.95 36.18 30.84
CA PRO A 305 19.74 35.08 31.40
C PRO A 305 19.21 34.56 32.77
N THR A 306 19.73 33.40 33.17
CA THR A 306 19.71 32.67 34.47
C THR A 306 19.13 33.33 35.74
N LYS A 307 18.30 32.56 36.47
CA LYS A 307 18.34 32.32 37.94
C LYS A 307 17.35 31.20 38.35
N SER A 308 17.77 30.32 39.25
CA SER A 308 16.95 29.34 40.01
C SER A 308 17.17 29.56 41.51
N PRO A 309 16.50 28.87 42.47
CA PRO A 309 15.31 28.01 42.40
C PRO A 309 14.25 28.33 43.49
N GLN A 310 13.00 27.88 43.34
CA GLN A 310 12.15 27.57 44.50
C GLN A 310 11.06 26.54 44.19
N ALA A 311 10.91 25.59 45.11
CA ALA A 311 10.03 24.44 45.07
C ALA A 311 8.57 24.80 45.41
N GLN A 312 7.61 24.05 44.87
CA GLN A 312 6.41 23.65 45.61
C GLN A 312 5.71 22.43 45.00
N ASN A 313 5.38 21.49 45.90
CA ASN A 313 4.52 20.32 45.74
C ASN A 313 3.15 20.64 45.16
N ASN A 314 2.52 19.66 44.48
CA ASN A 314 1.23 19.09 44.90
C ASN A 314 0.84 17.83 44.11
N ASN A 315 0.17 16.93 44.83
CA ASN A 315 -0.25 15.56 44.47
C ASN A 315 -1.50 15.48 43.56
N ALA A 316 -1.46 14.51 42.62
CA ALA A 316 -2.47 13.48 42.23
C ALA A 316 -3.89 13.88 41.70
N PRO A 317 -4.69 12.94 41.12
CA PRO A 317 -4.44 11.64 40.46
C PRO A 317 -4.98 11.56 39.00
N GLY A 318 -4.73 10.43 38.31
CA GLY A 318 -5.05 10.22 36.89
C GLY A 318 -6.51 9.90 36.54
N MET A 319 -6.77 9.76 35.23
CA MET A 319 -7.87 8.99 34.66
C MET A 319 -7.58 8.64 33.20
N ALA A 320 -7.73 7.35 32.91
CA ALA A 320 -7.76 6.78 31.58
C ALA A 320 -9.08 7.14 30.88
N THR A 321 -9.03 7.46 29.59
CA THR A 321 -10.22 7.59 28.73
C THR A 321 -10.04 6.81 27.45
N SER A 322 -10.37 5.52 27.53
CA SER A 322 -10.72 4.69 26.37
C SER A 322 -12.09 4.07 26.64
N TYR A 323 -12.94 3.98 25.61
CA TYR A 323 -14.31 3.42 25.58
C TYR A 323 -15.48 4.39 25.78
N VAL A 324 -15.73 5.30 24.82
CA VAL A 324 -17.12 5.72 24.47
C VAL A 324 -17.19 6.13 22.99
N GLN A 325 -17.19 5.19 22.04
CA GLN A 325 -17.66 5.47 20.67
C GLN A 325 -18.51 4.36 20.02
N ALA A 326 -18.59 3.17 20.61
CA ALA A 326 -19.42 2.08 20.06
C ALA A 326 -20.94 2.24 20.34
N THR A 327 -21.34 3.04 21.33
CA THR A 327 -22.74 3.09 21.79
C THR A 327 -23.63 4.08 21.02
N ILE A 328 -23.04 5.00 20.26
CA ILE A 328 -23.79 6.05 19.53
C ILE A 328 -24.32 5.51 18.20
N ILE A 329 -23.56 4.63 17.54
CA ILE A 329 -23.94 4.05 16.24
C ILE A 329 -25.15 3.11 16.39
N GLN A 330 -25.23 2.32 17.46
CA GLN A 330 -26.35 1.39 17.67
C GLN A 330 -27.68 2.11 17.95
N LYS A 331 -27.66 3.24 18.67
CA LYS A 331 -28.88 4.03 18.95
C LYS A 331 -29.46 4.70 17.70
N LEU A 332 -28.65 5.00 16.69
CA LEU A 332 -29.11 5.59 15.43
C LEU A 332 -29.80 4.55 14.52
N VAL A 333 -29.37 3.29 14.58
CA VAL A 333 -29.99 2.17 13.83
C VAL A 333 -31.38 1.82 14.40
N ASP A 334 -31.55 1.92 15.72
CA ASP A 334 -32.82 1.59 16.41
C ASP A 334 -33.91 2.68 16.27
N MET A 335 -33.56 3.86 15.74
CA MET A 335 -34.51 4.97 15.51
C MET A 335 -35.16 4.95 14.11
N LEU A 336 -34.82 3.98 13.25
CA LEU A 336 -35.42 3.83 11.92
C LEU A 336 -36.72 2.99 12.00
N PRO A 337 -37.83 3.42 11.36
CA PRO A 337 -39.06 2.63 11.34
C PRO A 337 -38.88 1.32 10.55
N LYS A 338 -39.34 0.20 11.14
CA LYS A 338 -39.24 -1.14 10.52
C LYS A 338 -40.10 -1.24 9.25
N PRO A 339 -39.58 -1.83 8.14
CA PRO A 339 -40.37 -2.00 6.93
C PRO A 339 -41.36 -3.16 7.04
N PHE A 340 -42.54 -2.97 6.44
CA PHE A 340 -43.53 -4.02 6.21
C PHE A 340 -43.00 -5.10 5.24
N SER A 341 -43.59 -6.29 5.38
CA SER A 341 -43.16 -7.59 4.88
C SER A 341 -43.19 -7.83 3.35
N ARG A 342 -42.06 -8.35 2.83
CA ARG A 342 -41.85 -9.32 1.70
C ARG A 342 -42.04 -8.86 0.23
N PRO A 343 -41.42 -9.54 -0.78
CA PRO A 343 -39.97 -9.78 -0.94
C PRO A 343 -39.51 -9.64 -2.42
N SER A 344 -38.58 -8.75 -2.78
CA SER A 344 -37.66 -8.95 -3.93
C SER A 344 -36.69 -7.78 -4.07
N THR A 345 -35.45 -8.13 -4.43
CA THR A 345 -34.38 -7.23 -4.94
C THR A 345 -33.93 -6.10 -4.02
N ALA A 346 -32.90 -6.37 -3.22
CA ALA A 346 -32.05 -5.34 -2.61
C ALA A 346 -30.60 -5.61 -3.02
N ILE A 347 -30.04 -4.70 -3.81
CA ILE A 347 -28.66 -4.19 -3.79
C ILE A 347 -28.71 -2.92 -4.68
N ILE A 348 -27.97 -1.88 -4.29
CA ILE A 348 -27.95 -0.49 -4.80
C ILE A 348 -28.93 0.46 -4.09
N ALA A 349 -28.62 0.82 -2.84
CA ALA A 349 -29.16 2.03 -2.19
C ALA A 349 -28.16 2.68 -1.23
N GLY A 350 -26.85 2.60 -1.54
CA GLY A 350 -25.78 3.22 -0.74
C GLY A 350 -25.24 4.54 -1.30
N THR A 351 -25.40 4.79 -2.61
CA THR A 351 -24.64 5.87 -3.28
C THR A 351 -25.53 6.92 -3.95
N LEU A 352 -26.85 6.69 -4.03
CA LEU A 352 -27.77 7.61 -4.71
C LEU A 352 -28.29 8.75 -3.80
N PHE A 353 -28.01 8.72 -2.50
CA PHE A 353 -28.57 9.71 -1.56
C PHE A 353 -27.75 11.02 -1.49
N VAL A 354 -26.48 11.00 -1.88
CA VAL A 354 -25.61 12.19 -1.84
C VAL A 354 -25.84 13.11 -3.04
N VAL A 355 -26.22 12.56 -4.19
CA VAL A 355 -26.42 13.35 -5.43
C VAL A 355 -27.77 14.09 -5.43
N VAL A 356 -28.82 13.52 -4.82
CA VAL A 356 -30.16 14.13 -4.81
C VAL A 356 -30.24 15.34 -3.88
N ILE A 357 -29.51 15.34 -2.76
CA ILE A 357 -29.49 16.48 -1.84
C ILE A 357 -28.73 17.67 -2.44
N GLY A 358 -27.69 17.42 -3.24
CA GLY A 358 -26.95 18.47 -3.95
C GLY A 358 -27.78 19.21 -5.01
N GLN A 359 -28.65 18.51 -5.75
CA GLN A 359 -29.49 19.14 -6.79
C GLN A 359 -30.70 19.90 -6.25
N VAL A 360 -31.22 19.55 -5.07
CA VAL A 360 -32.31 20.30 -4.43
C VAL A 360 -31.81 21.61 -3.81
N ALA A 361 -30.58 21.65 -3.29
CA ALA A 361 -29.98 22.86 -2.72
C ALA A 361 -29.73 23.97 -3.77
N VAL A 362 -29.37 23.61 -5.01
CA VAL A 362 -29.14 24.59 -6.09
C VAL A 362 -30.45 25.19 -6.63
N LYS A 363 -31.59 24.51 -6.46
CA LYS A 363 -32.90 24.98 -6.95
C LYS A 363 -33.65 25.87 -5.95
N LEU A 364 -33.20 25.95 -4.70
CA LEU A 364 -33.73 26.85 -3.67
C LEU A 364 -32.93 28.17 -3.54
N LEU A 365 -31.90 28.36 -4.36
CA LEU A 365 -31.04 29.54 -4.41
C LEU A 365 -31.18 30.36 -5.71
N LYS A 366 -32.30 30.22 -6.44
CA LYS A 366 -32.70 31.12 -7.54
C LYS A 366 -34.10 31.65 -7.33
#